data_AF-A0A8T3PD76-F1
#
_entry.id   AF-A0A8T3PD76-F1
#
_cell.length_a   1.000
_cell.length_b   1.000
_cell.length_c   1.000
_cell.angle_alpha   90.00
_cell.angle_beta   90.00
_cell.angle_gamma   90.00
#
_symmetry.space_group_name_H-M   'P 1'
#
loop_
_entity.id
_entity.type
_entity.pdbx_description
1 polymer ?
#
loop_
_entity_poly.entity_id
_entity_poly.type
_entity_poly.pdbx_seq_one_letter_code
_entity_poly.pdbx_strand_id
1 'polypeptide(L)'
;MRRYELMLVVRPDLAEDRIQAVLDRATRSVTQADGQIVKVSPWGRRRLAYPIGPHREGSYHIVLFDAPSEAVLELERGLNITEEVMRHLVTRVERPTARRAASADADAEEPDVAPPADDEDVADHAEIIDESESEAAPAAIE
;
A
#
# COMPACT_ATOMS: atom_id res chain seq x y z
N MET A 1 26.90 19.87 -0.70
CA MET A 1 25.85 19.03 -0.10
C MET A 1 25.42 17.99 -1.12
N ARG A 2 24.99 16.82 -0.65
CA ARG A 2 24.52 15.72 -1.52
C ARG A 2 23.05 15.49 -1.26
N ARG A 3 22.32 15.05 -2.29
CA ARG A 3 20.91 14.69 -2.16
C ARG A 3 20.77 13.26 -1.65
N TYR A 4 19.91 13.09 -0.67
CA TYR A 4 19.55 11.80 -0.10
C TYR A 4 18.04 11.61 -0.13
N GLU A 5 17.65 10.35 -0.17
CA GLU A 5 16.29 9.89 0.02
C GLU A 5 16.28 9.00 1.26
N LEU A 6 15.43 9.36 2.23
CA LEU A 6 15.12 8.54 3.39
C LEU A 6 13.75 7.90 3.18
N MET A 7 13.74 6.58 3.13
CA MET A 7 12.51 5.80 3.30
C MET A 7 12.38 5.39 4.76
N LEU A 8 11.24 5.72 5.35
CA LEU A 8 10.91 5.42 6.73
C LEU A 8 9.68 4.50 6.79
N VAL A 9 9.78 3.42 7.56
CA VAL A 9 8.68 2.51 7.86
C VAL A 9 8.40 2.59 9.36
N VAL A 10 7.23 3.14 9.70
CA VAL A 10 6.77 3.35 11.08
C VAL A 10 5.72 2.30 11.44
N ARG A 11 5.67 1.91 12.72
CA ARG A 11 4.67 0.98 13.25
C ARG A 11 3.24 1.45 12.94
N PRO A 12 2.33 0.56 12.49
CA PRO A 12 0.97 0.93 12.11
C PRO A 12 0.02 1.15 13.30
N ASP A 13 0.37 0.66 14.50
CA ASP A 13 -0.46 0.81 15.71
C ASP A 13 -0.44 2.23 16.30
N LEU A 14 0.51 3.06 15.87
CA LEU A 14 0.69 4.40 16.40
C LEU A 14 -0.39 5.34 15.85
N ALA A 15 -0.87 6.25 16.69
CA ALA A 15 -1.74 7.34 16.26
C ALA A 15 -1.02 8.22 15.23
N GLU A 16 -1.78 8.83 14.32
CA GLU A 16 -1.24 9.68 13.25
C GLU A 16 -0.38 10.83 13.80
N ASP A 17 -0.78 11.44 14.92
CA ASP A 17 0.01 12.47 15.61
C ASP A 17 1.40 11.99 16.04
N ARG A 18 1.52 10.73 16.46
CA ARG A 18 2.80 10.13 16.86
C ARG A 18 3.67 9.85 15.64
N ILE A 19 3.07 9.40 14.54
CA ILE A 19 3.77 9.21 13.27
C ILE A 19 4.34 10.55 12.79
N GLN A 20 3.54 11.62 12.84
CA GLN A 20 3.98 12.96 12.48
C GLN A 20 5.10 13.46 13.41
N ALA A 21 5.02 13.21 14.71
CA ALA A 21 6.08 13.57 15.65
C ALA A 21 7.42 12.87 15.35
N VAL A 22 7.39 11.61 14.88
CA VAL A 22 8.59 10.88 14.45
C VAL A 22 9.18 11.50 13.18
N LEU A 23 8.32 11.87 12.22
CA LEU A 23 8.74 12.57 10.99
C LEU A 23 9.35 13.93 11.30
N ASP A 24 8.73 14.70 12.18
CA ASP A 24 9.21 16.01 12.60
C ASP A 24 10.55 15.90 13.33
N ARG A 25 10.73 14.87 14.17
CA ARG A 25 12.02 14.57 14.82
C ARG A 25 13.10 14.25 13.79
N ALA A 26 12.81 13.37 12.82
CA ALA A 26 13.76 13.03 11.76
C ALA A 26 14.14 14.26 10.94
N THR A 27 13.14 15.04 10.57
CA THR A 27 13.27 16.30 9.82
C THR A 27 14.10 17.33 10.59
N ARG A 28 13.87 17.47 11.89
CA ARG A 28 14.64 18.35 12.78
C ARG A 28 16.08 17.91 12.93
N SER A 29 16.34 16.60 13.00
CA SER A 29 17.71 16.07 13.04
C SER A 29 18.49 16.44 11.78
N VAL A 30 17.82 16.44 10.62
CA VAL A 30 18.43 16.88 9.35
C VAL A 30 18.72 18.38 9.36
N THR A 31 17.78 19.21 9.80
CA THR A 31 17.98 20.68 9.80
C THR A 31 18.98 21.15 10.84
N GLN A 32 19.12 20.46 11.97
CA GLN A 32 20.14 20.74 12.98
C GLN A 32 21.57 20.47 12.50
N ALA A 33 21.74 19.61 11.50
CA ALA A 33 23.03 19.23 10.94
C ALA A 33 23.28 19.90 9.57
N ASP A 34 22.80 21.14 9.41
CA ASP A 34 22.92 21.96 8.19
C ASP A 34 22.35 21.30 6.92
N GLY A 35 21.32 20.47 7.08
CA GLY A 35 20.57 19.87 5.98
C GLY A 35 19.31 20.66 5.60
N GLN A 36 18.94 20.59 4.33
CA GLN A 36 17.72 21.20 3.76
C GLN A 36 16.74 20.13 3.30
N ILE A 37 15.47 20.26 3.67
CA ILE A 37 14.42 19.34 3.22
C ILE A 37 13.91 19.82 1.86
N VAL A 38 13.81 18.89 0.91
CA VAL A 38 13.34 19.17 -0.46
C VAL A 38 11.85 18.81 -0.59
N LYS A 39 11.48 17.61 -0.13
CA LYS A 39 10.11 17.11 -0.25
C LYS A 39 9.84 16.06 0.81
N VAL A 40 8.65 16.11 1.40
CA VAL A 40 8.10 15.03 2.22
C VAL A 40 6.92 14.44 1.46
N SER A 41 6.83 13.12 1.35
CA SER A 41 5.74 12.42 0.68
C SER A 41 5.28 11.24 1.53
N PRO A 42 4.10 11.35 2.18
CA PRO A 42 3.49 10.23 2.87
C PRO A 42 2.93 9.24 1.83
N TRP A 43 3.23 7.96 2.00
CA TRP A 43 2.63 6.86 1.23
C TRP A 43 1.50 6.16 1.99
N GLY A 44 1.40 6.41 3.30
CA GLY A 44 0.39 5.81 4.17
C GLY A 44 0.69 4.35 4.50
N ARG A 45 -0.36 3.63 4.95
CA ARG A 45 -0.25 2.24 5.42
C ARG A 45 -0.20 1.27 4.24
N ARG A 46 0.79 0.38 4.24
CA ARG A 46 0.94 -0.69 3.23
C ARG A 46 1.30 -2.01 3.90
N ARG A 47 0.86 -3.11 3.29
CA ARG A 47 1.18 -4.47 3.74
C ARG A 47 2.64 -4.81 3.43
N LEU A 48 3.34 -5.35 4.43
CA LEU A 48 4.73 -5.80 4.31
C LEU A 48 4.78 -7.17 3.63
N ALA A 49 5.85 -7.44 2.86
CA ALA A 49 6.06 -8.74 2.22
C ALA A 49 6.27 -9.87 3.23
N TYR A 50 6.85 -9.54 4.40
CA TYR A 50 7.05 -10.44 5.52
C TYR A 50 6.83 -9.66 6.83
N PRO A 51 6.44 -10.34 7.92
CA PRO A 51 6.22 -9.66 9.19
C PRO A 51 7.53 -9.14 9.79
N ILE A 52 7.50 -7.92 10.31
CA ILE A 52 8.60 -7.34 11.10
C ILE A 52 8.14 -7.29 12.55
N GLY A 53 8.69 -8.18 13.40
CA GLY A 53 8.16 -8.42 14.74
C GLY A 53 6.70 -8.92 14.66
N PRO A 54 5.74 -8.34 15.40
CA PRO A 54 4.33 -8.70 15.31
C PRO A 54 3.58 -8.04 14.14
N HIS A 55 4.21 -7.12 13.39
CA HIS A 55 3.53 -6.27 12.41
C HIS A 55 3.57 -6.84 11.01
N ARG A 56 2.40 -6.89 10.34
CA ARG A 56 2.25 -7.27 8.92
C ARG A 56 2.04 -6.07 8.00
N GLU A 57 1.89 -4.88 8.58
CA GLU A 57 1.66 -3.62 7.90
C GLU A 57 2.63 -2.57 8.43
N GLY A 58 2.89 -1.53 7.66
CA GLY A 58 3.72 -0.41 8.08
C GLY A 58 3.29 0.87 7.38
N SER A 59 3.47 2.01 8.05
CA SER A 59 3.23 3.32 7.46
C SER A 59 4.49 3.84 6.81
N TYR A 60 4.45 4.04 5.49
CA TYR A 60 5.59 4.43 4.66
C TYR A 60 5.64 5.94 4.47
N HIS A 61 6.83 6.51 4.66
CA HIS A 61 7.10 7.91 4.42
C HIS A 61 8.42 8.06 3.68
N ILE A 62 8.44 8.93 2.67
CA ILE A 62 9.65 9.26 1.93
C ILE A 62 9.99 10.72 2.16
N VAL A 63 11.23 10.97 2.52
CA VAL A 63 11.78 12.31 2.74
C VAL A 63 12.97 12.49 1.81
N LEU A 64 12.89 13.48 0.92
CA LEU A 64 14.00 13.93 0.10
C LEU A 64 14.63 15.14 0.77
N PHE A 65 15.94 15.10 0.96
CA PHE A 65 16.70 16.17 1.61
C PHE A 65 18.12 16.27 1.05
N ASP A 66 18.70 17.45 1.16
CA ASP A 66 20.09 17.75 0.83
C ASP A 66 20.86 17.93 2.14
N ALA A 67 21.94 17.18 2.35
CA ALA A 67 22.69 17.22 3.60
C ALA A 67 24.20 16.96 3.39
N PRO A 68 25.07 17.33 4.36
CA PRO A 68 26.43 16.81 4.43
C PRO A 68 26.44 15.32 4.80
N SER A 69 27.51 14.59 4.48
CA SER A 69 27.60 13.16 4.77
C SER A 69 27.58 12.85 6.27
N GLU A 70 28.11 13.76 7.10
CA GLU A 70 28.16 13.60 8.57
C GLU A 70 26.76 13.65 9.19
N ALA A 71 25.87 14.50 8.67
CA ALA A 71 24.48 14.59 9.10
C ALA A 71 23.71 13.27 8.89
N VAL A 72 24.04 12.52 7.83
CA VAL A 72 23.39 11.24 7.55
C VAL A 72 23.73 10.20 8.61
N LEU A 73 24.98 10.16 9.08
CA LEU A 73 25.41 9.21 10.11
C LEU A 73 24.70 9.47 11.44
N GLU A 74 24.54 10.73 11.83
CA GLU A 74 23.82 11.11 13.05
C GLU A 74 22.32 10.85 12.93
N LEU A 75 21.73 11.10 11.75
CA LEU A 75 20.34 10.75 11.47
C LEU A 75 20.09 9.24 11.59
N GLU A 76 20.93 8.40 10.98
CA GLU A 76 20.80 6.94 11.06
C GLU A 76 20.89 6.44 12.50
N ARG A 77 21.80 7.01 13.31
CA ARG A 77 21.90 6.71 14.75
C ARG A 77 20.62 7.06 15.49
N GLY A 78 20.06 8.26 15.26
CA GLY A 78 18.81 8.68 15.88
C GLY A 78 17.61 7.81 15.50
N LEU A 79 17.53 7.42 14.23
CA LEU A 79 16.48 6.52 13.73
C LEU A 79 16.59 5.10 14.29
N ASN A 80 17.81 4.61 14.50
CA ASN A 80 18.03 3.28 15.09
C ASN A 80 17.66 3.22 16.59
N ILE A 81 17.75 4.34 17.31
CA ILE A 81 17.35 4.44 18.73
C ILE A 81 15.83 4.56 18.88
N THR A 82 15.15 5.02 17.84
CA THR A 82 13.71 5.29 17.88
C THR A 82 12.92 4.00 17.66
N GLU A 83 12.36 3.43 18.73
CA GLU A 83 11.63 2.14 18.71
C GLU A 83 10.37 2.16 17.84
N GLU A 84 9.82 3.35 17.56
CA GLU A 84 8.68 3.53 16.65
C GLU A 84 9.02 3.24 15.18
N VAL A 85 10.30 3.31 14.82
CA VAL A 85 10.80 3.08 13.46
C VAL A 85 11.17 1.62 13.29
N MET A 86 10.41 0.90 12.45
CA MET A 86 10.68 -0.52 12.18
C MET A 86 11.81 -0.70 11.18
N ARG A 87 11.90 0.18 10.18
CA ARG A 87 12.94 0.13 9.16
C ARG A 87 13.20 1.53 8.62
N HIS A 88 14.46 1.81 8.34
CA HIS A 88 14.87 2.98 7.59
C HIS A 88 15.82 2.55 6.47
N LEU A 89 15.84 3.32 5.39
CA LEU A 89 16.82 3.18 4.31
C LEU A 89 17.19 4.57 3.84
N VAL A 90 18.47 4.91 3.95
CA VAL A 90 19.01 6.15 3.39
C VAL A 90 19.76 5.81 2.11
N THR A 91 19.39 6.45 1.01
CA THR A 91 20.05 6.26 -0.29
C THR A 91 20.52 7.59 -0.86
N ARG A 92 21.72 7.62 -1.43
CA ARG A 92 22.22 8.80 -2.15
C ARG A 92 21.55 8.89 -3.52
N VAL A 93 20.96 10.04 -3.83
CA VAL A 93 20.33 10.29 -5.13
C VAL A 93 21.39 10.88 -6.08
N GLU A 94 21.93 10.06 -6.98
CA GLU A 94 22.96 10.50 -7.95
C GLU A 94 22.39 11.26 -9.15
N ARG A 95 21.16 10.95 -9.54
CA ARG A 95 20.41 11.68 -10.57
C ARG A 95 19.07 12.10 -10.00
N PRO A 96 18.66 13.37 -10.15
CA PRO A 96 17.31 13.78 -9.78
C PRO A 96 16.34 12.91 -10.58
N THR A 97 15.46 12.20 -9.87
CA THR A 97 14.42 11.34 -10.45
C THR A 97 13.38 12.23 -11.16
N ALA A 98 13.74 12.78 -12.32
CA ALA A 98 12.81 13.42 -13.24
C ALA A 98 12.11 12.39 -14.13
N ARG A 99 12.63 11.15 -14.22
CA ARG A 99 12.10 10.13 -15.13
C ARG A 99 10.87 9.39 -14.61
N ARG A 100 10.62 9.39 -13.30
CA ARG A 100 9.51 8.62 -12.68
C ARG A 100 8.28 9.46 -12.34
N ALA A 101 8.39 10.79 -12.38
CA ALA A 101 7.22 11.67 -12.31
C ALA A 101 6.32 11.51 -13.55
N ALA A 102 6.88 11.13 -14.69
CA ALA A 102 6.11 10.91 -15.93
C ALA A 102 5.33 9.59 -15.97
N SER A 103 5.44 8.72 -14.95
CA SER A 103 4.77 7.41 -14.93
C SER A 103 3.92 7.18 -13.68
N ALA A 104 3.77 8.19 -12.80
CA ALA A 104 2.97 8.06 -11.58
C ALA A 104 1.52 8.56 -11.76
N ASP A 105 1.23 9.29 -12.84
CA ASP A 105 -0.12 9.74 -13.21
C ASP A 105 -0.89 8.72 -14.06
N ALA A 106 -0.38 7.48 -14.22
CA ALA A 106 -1.00 6.44 -15.07
C ALA A 106 -1.70 5.31 -14.28
N ASP A 107 -1.62 5.30 -12.94
CA ASP A 107 -2.25 4.28 -12.08
C ASP A 107 -3.52 4.81 -11.37
N ALA A 108 -4.14 5.87 -11.90
CA ALA A 108 -5.35 6.49 -11.35
C ALA A 108 -6.61 6.26 -12.21
N GLU A 109 -6.72 5.12 -12.87
CA GLU A 109 -7.98 4.65 -13.47
C GLU A 109 -8.07 3.13 -13.28
N GLU A 110 -8.66 2.69 -12.16
CA GLU A 110 -9.29 1.36 -12.12
C GLU A 110 -10.58 1.47 -12.95
N PRO A 111 -10.69 0.84 -14.14
CA PRO A 111 -12.01 0.67 -14.71
C PRO A 111 -12.76 -0.33 -13.82
N ASP A 112 -13.88 0.15 -13.28
CA ASP A 112 -14.97 -0.65 -12.72
C ASP A 112 -15.38 -1.73 -13.73
N VAL A 113 -14.82 -2.93 -13.58
CA VAL A 113 -15.35 -4.11 -14.27
C VAL A 113 -16.41 -4.69 -13.36
N ALA A 114 -17.63 -4.16 -13.50
CA ALA A 114 -18.84 -4.87 -13.14
C ALA A 114 -18.79 -6.28 -13.76
N PRO A 115 -19.15 -7.35 -13.02
CA PRO A 115 -19.24 -8.68 -13.61
C PRO A 115 -20.35 -8.67 -14.68
N PRO A 116 -20.10 -9.16 -15.91
CA PRO A 116 -21.17 -9.31 -16.87
C PRO A 116 -22.15 -10.39 -16.36
N ALA A 117 -23.39 -9.96 -16.17
CA ALA A 117 -24.53 -10.84 -16.29
C ALA A 117 -24.68 -11.17 -17.78
N ASP A 118 -24.48 -12.43 -18.16
CA ASP A 118 -24.89 -12.93 -19.46
C ASP A 118 -26.28 -13.56 -19.30
N ASP A 119 -27.28 -12.80 -19.73
CA ASP A 119 -28.65 -13.24 -20.00
C ASP A 119 -28.70 -14.01 -21.33
N GLU A 120 -29.33 -15.19 -21.27
CA GLU A 120 -30.26 -15.76 -22.26
C GLU A 120 -29.82 -16.00 -23.71
N ASP A 121 -29.53 -17.26 -24.03
CA ASP A 121 -29.79 -17.86 -25.35
C ASP A 121 -31.25 -18.37 -25.39
N VAL A 122 -32.11 -17.67 -26.14
CA VAL A 122 -33.50 -18.07 -26.45
C VAL A 122 -33.58 -18.60 -27.89
N ALA A 123 -34.03 -19.85 -28.04
CA ALA A 123 -34.87 -20.35 -29.15
C ALA A 123 -35.01 -21.88 -29.01
N ASP A 124 -36.14 -22.56 -29.21
CA ASP A 124 -37.53 -22.20 -29.48
C ASP A 124 -38.35 -23.51 -29.31
N HIS A 125 -39.59 -23.35 -28.85
CA HIS A 125 -40.78 -24.22 -28.94
C HIS A 125 -40.73 -25.74 -28.77
N ALA A 126 -41.48 -26.24 -27.78
CA ALA A 126 -42.86 -26.75 -28.00
C ALA A 126 -43.56 -27.15 -26.68
N GLU A 127 -44.42 -26.24 -26.22
CA GLU A 127 -45.66 -26.42 -25.45
C GLU A 127 -46.42 -27.73 -25.77
N ILE A 128 -46.86 -28.57 -24.82
CA ILE A 128 -48.13 -28.59 -24.01
C ILE A 128 -48.25 -30.08 -23.57
N ILE A 129 -48.58 -30.48 -22.34
CA ILE A 129 -49.90 -30.78 -21.68
C ILE A 129 -49.47 -31.65 -20.44
N ASP A 130 -50.15 -31.82 -19.32
CA ASP A 130 -51.29 -31.24 -18.60
C ASP A 130 -51.28 -31.98 -17.24
N GLU A 131 -51.88 -31.38 -16.23
CA GLU A 131 -51.97 -31.88 -14.86
C GLU A 131 -52.66 -33.26 -14.72
N SER A 132 -52.52 -33.86 -13.53
CA SER A 132 -53.54 -34.65 -12.81
C SER A 132 -53.16 -36.10 -12.42
N GLU A 133 -53.17 -36.27 -11.11
CA GLU A 133 -53.81 -37.35 -10.34
C GLU A 133 -53.30 -38.81 -10.35
N SER A 134 -53.36 -39.34 -9.12
CA SER A 134 -53.76 -40.68 -8.72
C SER A 134 -52.73 -41.83 -8.82
N GLU A 135 -52.23 -42.18 -7.64
CA GLU A 135 -52.45 -43.50 -7.01
C GLU A 135 -53.03 -44.59 -7.93
N ALA A 136 -52.25 -45.65 -8.20
CA ALA A 136 -52.76 -47.00 -8.41
C ALA A 136 -51.65 -48.05 -8.16
N ALA A 137 -52.05 -49.07 -7.38
CA ALA A 137 -51.32 -50.23 -6.91
C ALA A 137 -50.78 -51.16 -8.02
N PRO A 138 -49.84 -52.07 -7.68
CA PRO A 138 -49.25 -53.02 -8.62
C PRO A 138 -50.26 -54.11 -9.02
N ALA A 139 -50.38 -54.37 -10.32
CA ALA A 139 -51.04 -55.56 -10.87
C ALA A 139 -49.95 -56.54 -11.34
N ALA A 140 -49.78 -57.63 -10.59
CA ALA A 140 -49.19 -58.87 -11.09
C ALA A 140 -50.34 -59.89 -11.26
N ILE A 141 -50.64 -60.16 -12.53
CA ILE A 141 -51.23 -61.38 -13.08
C ILE A 141 -50.15 -62.49 -12.87
N GLU A 142 -50.38 -63.74 -12.47
CA GLU A 142 -51.41 -64.76 -12.72
C GLU A 142 -51.38 -65.78 -11.57
#